data_AF-A0A8D4C5A9-F1
#
_entry.id   AF-A0A8D4C5A9-F1
#
_cell.length_a   1.000
_cell.length_b   1.000
_cell.length_c   1.000
_cell.angle_alpha   90.00
_cell.angle_beta   90.00
_cell.angle_gamma   90.00
#
_symmetry.space_group_name_H-M   'P 1'
#
loop_
_entity.id
_entity.type
_entity.pdbx_description
1 polymer ?
#
loop_
_entity_poly.entity_id
_entity_poly.type
_entity_poly.pdbx_seq_one_letter_code
_entity_poly.pdbx_strand_id
1 'polypeptide(L)'
;MSAEMPTARLVRRLLLLVAVMFAFGFALVPIYDVMCKAFGINGKTAGAYSGAQMADEARQVRVQFLATNAAGMVWEFQPLADQLEVNPGANREMRFIAYNPTDKPMTAQAIPSVSPSRAAAYFHKTECFCFTQQVLQPGERIEMPVRFIVDRDLPADIRHLTLAYTLFDITSRQPPVAVHDATSAKERLQ
;
A
#
# COMPACT_ATOMS: atom_id res chain seq x y z
N MET A 1 -22.96 54.21 15.23
CA MET A 1 -22.86 54.75 13.86
C MET A 1 -22.86 53.59 12.88
N SER A 2 -24.04 53.06 12.56
CA SER A 2 -24.21 52.06 11.50
C SER A 2 -24.38 52.85 10.20
N ALA A 3 -23.34 52.96 9.39
CA ALA A 3 -23.45 53.59 8.09
C ALA A 3 -24.37 52.71 7.21
N GLU A 4 -25.58 53.18 6.92
CA GLU A 4 -26.49 52.54 5.96
C GLU A 4 -25.86 52.60 4.57
N MET A 5 -25.08 51.58 4.23
CA MET A 5 -24.58 51.43 2.87
C MET A 5 -25.75 51.04 1.97
N PRO A 6 -25.93 51.69 0.81
CA PRO A 6 -26.99 51.33 -0.12
C PRO A 6 -26.84 49.85 -0.49
N THR A 7 -27.95 49.10 -0.50
CA THR A 7 -28.00 47.63 -0.62
C THR A 7 -27.17 47.11 -1.81
N ALA A 8 -27.18 47.83 -2.94
CA ALA A 8 -26.38 47.51 -4.12
C ALA A 8 -24.86 47.52 -3.86
N ARG A 9 -24.38 48.41 -3.00
CA ARG A 9 -22.96 48.53 -2.61
C ARG A 9 -22.57 47.42 -1.62
N LEU A 10 -23.49 47.00 -0.76
CA LEU A 10 -23.29 45.84 0.12
C LEU A 10 -23.23 44.53 -0.68
N VAL A 11 -24.18 44.30 -1.59
CA VAL A 11 -24.21 43.12 -2.47
C VAL A 11 -22.95 43.03 -3.32
N ARG A 12 -22.48 44.15 -3.90
CA ARG A 12 -21.23 44.18 -4.66
C ARG A 12 -20.01 43.79 -3.82
N ARG A 13 -19.94 44.23 -2.56
CA ARG A 13 -18.85 43.85 -1.64
C ARG A 13 -18.88 42.37 -1.27
N LEU A 14 -20.07 41.82 -1.04
CA LEU A 14 -20.23 40.39 -0.73
C LEU A 14 -19.83 39.51 -1.92
N LEU A 15 -20.24 39.86 -3.13
CA LEU A 15 -19.83 39.13 -4.34
C LEU A 15 -18.32 39.20 -4.58
N LEU A 16 -17.72 40.36 -4.35
CA LEU A 16 -16.26 40.54 -4.49
C LEU A 16 -15.51 39.72 -3.43
N LEU A 17 -16.00 39.66 -2.19
CA LEU A 17 -15.45 38.81 -1.13
C LEU A 17 -15.50 37.32 -1.51
N VAL A 18 -16.63 36.84 -2.03
CA VAL A 18 -16.78 35.44 -2.47
C VAL A 18 -15.78 35.11 -3.59
N ALA A 19 -15.64 35.99 -4.58
CA ALA A 19 -14.67 35.80 -5.66
C ALA A 19 -13.22 35.75 -5.15
N VAL A 20 -12.86 36.59 -4.17
CA VAL A 20 -11.54 36.59 -3.54
C VAL A 20 -11.28 35.31 -2.75
N MET A 21 -12.26 34.82 -1.97
CA MET A 21 -12.12 33.56 -1.22
C MET A 21 -11.95 32.36 -2.16
N PHE A 22 -12.66 32.36 -3.30
CA PHE A 22 -12.55 31.30 -4.30
C PHE A 22 -11.19 31.32 -5.01
N ALA A 23 -10.72 32.51 -5.40
CA ALA A 23 -9.38 32.68 -5.98
C ALA A 23 -8.27 32.27 -5.00
N PHE A 24 -8.43 32.59 -3.71
CA PHE A 24 -7.50 32.17 -2.66
C PHE A 24 -7.46 30.65 -2.49
N GLY A 25 -8.63 29.98 -2.52
CA GLY A 25 -8.69 28.51 -2.49
C GLY A 25 -7.94 27.86 -3.66
N PHE A 26 -8.03 28.44 -4.86
CA PHE A 26 -7.31 27.94 -6.04
C PHE A 26 -5.81 28.24 -5.99
N ALA A 27 -5.42 29.41 -5.46
CA ALA A 27 -4.03 29.81 -5.26
C ALA A 27 -3.34 29.05 -4.11
N LEU A 28 -4.11 28.45 -3.20
CA LEU A 28 -3.61 27.66 -2.10
C LEU A 28 -2.75 26.48 -2.60
N VAL A 29 -3.21 25.77 -3.63
CA VAL A 29 -2.53 24.59 -4.21
C VAL A 29 -1.09 24.90 -4.65
N PRO A 30 -0.83 25.89 -5.54
CA PRO A 30 0.54 26.21 -5.95
C PRO A 30 1.38 26.83 -4.82
N ILE A 31 0.79 27.57 -3.88
CA ILE A 31 1.51 28.09 -2.70
C ILE A 31 2.00 26.93 -1.82
N TYR A 32 1.13 25.95 -1.57
CA TYR A 32 1.50 24.73 -0.85
C TYR A 32 2.64 24.01 -1.57
N ASP A 33 2.59 23.86 -2.89
CA ASP A 33 3.64 23.18 -3.65
C ASP A 33 5.01 23.90 -3.58
N VAL A 34 5.01 25.24 -3.60
CA VAL A 34 6.24 26.04 -3.45
C VAL A 34 6.81 25.93 -2.04
N MET A 35 5.97 26.03 -1.01
CA MET A 35 6.41 25.84 0.38
C MET A 35 6.95 24.43 0.61
N CYS A 36 6.24 23.43 0.11
CA CYS A 36 6.65 22.04 0.12
C CYS A 36 8.02 21.80 -0.54
N LYS A 37 8.32 22.51 -1.64
CA LYS A 37 9.62 22.46 -2.33
C LYS A 37 10.71 23.21 -1.55
N ALA A 38 10.39 24.35 -0.93
CA ALA A 38 11.33 25.16 -0.16
C ALA A 38 11.77 24.50 1.15
N PHE A 39 10.84 23.83 1.84
CA PHE A 39 11.10 23.15 3.11
C PHE A 39 11.46 21.66 2.94
N GLY A 40 11.44 21.13 1.70
CA GLY A 40 11.83 19.74 1.41
C GLY A 40 10.92 18.67 2.03
N ILE A 41 9.73 19.05 2.49
CA ILE A 41 8.80 18.17 3.25
C ILE A 41 7.90 17.33 2.34
N ASN A 42 8.06 17.43 1.03
CA ASN A 42 7.09 16.94 0.07
C ASN A 42 7.72 15.89 -0.85
N GLY A 43 7.65 14.64 -0.41
CA GLY A 43 7.84 13.45 -1.24
C GLY A 43 6.74 13.28 -2.31
N LYS A 44 6.25 14.36 -2.92
CA LYS A 44 5.46 14.29 -4.15
C LYS A 44 6.40 13.94 -5.29
N THR A 45 6.67 12.65 -5.46
CA THR A 45 7.08 12.11 -6.75
C THR A 45 5.94 12.35 -7.72
N ALA A 46 6.21 13.05 -8.82
CA ALA A 46 5.25 13.19 -9.90
C ALA A 46 4.88 11.80 -10.44
N GLY A 47 3.60 11.42 -10.35
CA GLY A 47 3.07 10.20 -10.98
C GLY A 47 3.52 8.89 -10.31
N ALA A 48 3.01 7.78 -10.88
CA ALA A 48 3.49 6.43 -10.55
C ALA A 48 5.02 6.41 -10.56
N TYR A 49 5.63 5.76 -9.55
CA TYR A 49 7.07 5.69 -9.33
C TYR A 49 7.84 5.53 -10.65
N SER A 50 8.38 6.63 -11.18
CA SER A 50 9.12 6.69 -12.44
C SER A 50 10.63 6.49 -12.24
N GLY A 51 11.02 6.11 -11.02
CA GLY A 51 12.40 5.86 -10.64
C GLY A 51 12.89 4.54 -11.22
N ALA A 52 13.26 4.54 -12.51
CA ALA A 52 14.33 3.67 -12.99
C ALA A 52 15.65 4.17 -12.38
N GLN A 53 15.79 4.08 -11.05
CA GLN A 53 17.06 4.32 -10.39
C GLN A 53 17.95 3.13 -10.73
N MET A 54 19.08 3.40 -11.39
CA MET A 54 20.11 2.39 -11.60
C MET A 54 20.52 1.83 -10.23
N ALA A 55 20.54 0.51 -10.08
CA ALA A 55 20.84 -0.13 -8.81
C ALA A 55 22.19 0.35 -8.25
N ASP A 56 22.24 0.64 -6.96
CA ASP A 56 23.48 0.94 -6.27
C ASP A 56 24.21 -0.37 -5.93
N GLU A 57 25.08 -0.82 -6.84
CA GLU A 57 25.79 -2.09 -6.66
C GLU A 57 26.80 -2.04 -5.49
N ALA A 58 27.26 -0.85 -5.09
CA ALA A 58 28.21 -0.69 -3.99
C ALA A 58 27.55 -0.81 -2.61
N ARG A 59 26.25 -0.56 -2.52
CA ARG A 59 25.50 -0.60 -1.27
C ARG A 59 24.61 -1.84 -1.18
N GLN A 60 24.75 -2.59 -0.09
CA GLN A 60 23.88 -3.70 0.25
C GLN A 60 23.03 -3.37 1.47
N VAL A 61 21.77 -3.76 1.40
CA VAL A 61 20.78 -3.61 2.45
C VAL A 61 20.13 -4.97 2.68
N ARG A 62 20.03 -5.38 3.95
CA ARG A 62 19.40 -6.63 4.33
C ARG A 62 17.94 -6.40 4.65
N VAL A 63 17.06 -7.10 3.92
CA VAL A 63 15.63 -7.12 4.18
C VAL A 63 15.29 -8.45 4.83
N GLN A 64 14.76 -8.39 6.04
CA GLN A 64 14.23 -9.54 6.77
C GLN A 64 12.73 -9.65 6.54
N PHE A 65 12.24 -10.86 6.32
CA PHE A 65 10.84 -11.14 6.09
C PHE A 65 10.26 -11.86 7.30
N LEU A 66 9.15 -11.35 7.82
CA LEU A 66 8.42 -11.97 8.91
C LEU A 66 6.97 -12.20 8.49
N ALA A 67 6.45 -13.36 8.84
CA ALA A 67 5.06 -13.72 8.70
C ALA A 67 4.50 -13.99 10.10
N THR A 68 3.36 -13.38 10.40
CA THR A 68 2.69 -13.52 11.69
C THR A 68 1.19 -13.73 11.45
N ASN A 69 0.57 -14.51 12.32
CA ASN A 69 -0.87 -14.73 12.29
C ASN A 69 -1.54 -13.91 13.39
N ALA A 70 -2.63 -13.22 13.06
CA ALA A 70 -3.48 -12.58 14.06
C ALA A 70 -4.22 -13.63 14.90
N ALA A 71 -4.75 -13.21 16.05
CA ALA A 71 -5.53 -14.09 16.90
C ALA A 71 -6.73 -14.69 16.14
N GLY A 72 -6.89 -16.01 16.21
CA GLY A 72 -7.94 -16.75 15.50
C GLY A 72 -7.60 -17.14 14.05
N MET A 73 -6.46 -16.69 13.50
CA MET A 73 -6.00 -17.12 12.18
C MET A 73 -5.29 -18.47 12.26
N VAL A 74 -5.86 -19.48 11.59
CA VAL A 74 -5.37 -20.88 11.63
C VAL A 74 -4.53 -21.30 10.42
N TRP A 75 -4.40 -20.45 9.40
CA TRP A 75 -3.61 -20.77 8.21
C TRP A 75 -2.13 -20.88 8.53
N GLU A 76 -1.42 -21.75 7.81
CA GLU A 76 0.04 -21.71 7.80
C GLU A 76 0.49 -20.57 6.89
N PHE A 77 1.26 -19.62 7.43
CA PHE A 77 1.74 -18.46 6.70
C PHE A 77 3.22 -18.23 7.01
N GLN A 78 4.07 -18.33 5.98
CA GLN A 78 5.52 -18.20 6.14
C GLN A 78 6.20 -17.59 4.90
N PRO A 79 7.30 -16.86 5.08
CA PRO A 79 8.16 -16.48 3.97
C PRO A 79 8.90 -17.71 3.42
N LEU A 80 9.20 -17.72 2.12
CA LEU A 80 10.07 -18.73 1.50
C LEU A 80 11.55 -18.64 1.96
N ALA A 81 11.96 -17.47 2.45
CA ALA A 81 13.32 -17.13 2.87
C ALA A 81 13.24 -16.03 3.95
N ASP A 82 14.00 -16.18 5.02
CA ASP A 82 13.92 -15.24 6.15
C ASP A 82 14.57 -13.89 5.84
N GLN A 83 15.56 -13.86 4.95
CA GLN A 83 16.33 -12.65 4.64
C GLN A 83 16.77 -12.63 3.18
N LEU A 84 16.86 -11.43 2.61
CA LEU A 84 17.44 -11.18 1.29
C LEU A 84 18.35 -9.95 1.36
N GLU A 85 19.51 -10.04 0.70
CA GLU A 85 20.38 -8.89 0.48
C GLU A 85 20.02 -8.23 -0.85
N VAL A 86 19.77 -6.92 -0.78
CA VAL A 86 19.28 -6.14 -1.92
C VAL A 86 20.12 -4.91 -2.11
N ASN A 87 20.28 -4.53 -3.38
CA ASN A 87 20.90 -3.28 -3.77
C ASN A 87 19.81 -2.22 -3.91
N PRO A 88 19.89 -1.08 -3.22
CA PRO A 88 18.93 0.01 -3.39
C PRO A 88 18.79 0.42 -4.86
N GLY A 89 17.56 0.72 -5.30
CA GLY A 89 17.18 0.97 -6.69
C GLY A 89 16.85 -0.29 -7.50
N ALA A 90 17.24 -1.48 -7.04
CA ALA A 90 16.96 -2.72 -7.76
C ALA A 90 15.57 -3.28 -7.43
N ASN A 91 14.85 -3.77 -8.45
CA ASN A 91 13.63 -4.53 -8.25
C ASN A 91 13.97 -5.93 -7.72
N ARG A 92 13.25 -6.36 -6.69
CA ARG A 92 13.42 -7.66 -6.04
C ARG A 92 12.05 -8.27 -5.79
N GLU A 93 12.02 -9.60 -5.76
CA GLU A 93 10.83 -10.38 -5.50
C GLU A 93 11.07 -11.29 -4.30
N MET A 94 10.05 -11.44 -3.46
CA MET A 94 10.00 -12.39 -2.37
C MET A 94 8.65 -13.09 -2.38
N ARG A 95 8.60 -14.40 -2.11
CA ARG A 95 7.36 -15.18 -2.09
C ARG A 95 7.00 -15.61 -0.67
N PHE A 96 5.72 -15.50 -0.34
CA PHE A 96 5.14 -16.04 0.89
C PHE A 96 4.23 -17.21 0.56
N ILE A 97 4.21 -18.22 1.42
CA ILE A 97 3.32 -19.38 1.28
C ILE A 97 2.17 -19.21 2.26
N ALA A 98 0.95 -19.36 1.77
CA ALA A 98 -0.26 -19.44 2.59
C ALA A 98 -0.97 -20.77 2.34
N TYR A 99 -1.43 -21.43 3.41
CA TYR A 99 -2.15 -22.70 3.34
C TYR A 99 -3.35 -22.70 4.29
N ASN A 100 -4.51 -23.11 3.79
CA ASN A 100 -5.73 -23.28 4.58
C ASN A 100 -5.87 -24.74 5.06
N PRO A 101 -5.58 -25.06 6.34
CA PRO A 101 -5.72 -26.41 6.87
C PRO A 101 -7.16 -26.79 7.22
N THR A 102 -8.13 -25.89 7.05
CA THR A 102 -9.52 -26.13 7.47
C THR A 102 -10.30 -26.91 6.41
N ASP A 103 -11.49 -27.36 6.81
CA ASP A 103 -12.48 -28.07 5.99
C ASP A 103 -13.47 -27.11 5.29
N LYS A 104 -13.30 -25.80 5.45
CA LYS A 104 -14.19 -24.77 4.89
C LYS A 104 -13.41 -23.70 4.11
N PRO A 105 -14.05 -23.06 3.12
CA PRO A 105 -13.47 -21.89 2.49
C PRO A 105 -13.28 -20.77 3.52
N MET A 106 -12.15 -20.08 3.45
CA MET A 106 -11.83 -18.97 4.34
C MET A 106 -11.31 -17.78 3.54
N THR A 107 -11.54 -16.57 4.04
CA THR A 107 -11.04 -15.34 3.44
C THR A 107 -10.08 -14.66 4.39
N ALA A 108 -8.86 -14.42 3.91
CA ALA A 108 -7.80 -13.78 4.69
C ALA A 108 -7.29 -12.51 4.01
N GLN A 109 -6.74 -11.61 4.82
CA GLN A 109 -6.05 -10.42 4.35
C GLN A 109 -4.73 -10.25 5.07
N ALA A 110 -3.66 -10.05 4.30
CA ALA A 110 -2.32 -9.81 4.83
C ALA A 110 -2.07 -8.29 4.94
N ILE A 111 -1.85 -7.79 6.16
CA ILE A 111 -1.51 -6.40 6.44
C ILE A 111 -0.01 -6.30 6.69
N PRO A 112 0.73 -5.48 5.92
CA PRO A 112 2.15 -5.31 6.11
C PRO A 112 2.55 -4.17 7.04
N SER A 113 3.76 -4.30 7.56
CA SER A 113 4.49 -3.29 8.31
C SER A 113 5.96 -3.30 7.90
N VAL A 114 6.60 -2.12 7.94
CA VAL A 114 8.03 -1.96 7.64
C VAL A 114 8.72 -1.33 8.85
N SER A 115 9.81 -1.94 9.28
CA SER A 115 10.66 -1.46 10.37
C SER A 115 12.11 -1.27 9.89
N PRO A 116 12.83 -0.22 10.34
CA PRO A 116 12.35 0.88 11.18
C PRO A 116 11.40 1.81 10.42
N SER A 117 10.56 2.57 11.14
CA SER A 117 9.54 3.45 10.54
C SER A 117 10.11 4.47 9.54
N ARG A 118 11.32 4.99 9.80
CA ARG A 118 12.02 5.89 8.87
C ARG A 118 12.34 5.24 7.52
N ALA A 119 12.46 3.92 7.47
CA ALA A 119 12.73 3.18 6.24
C ALA A 119 11.45 2.93 5.42
N ALA A 120 10.27 3.02 6.03
CA ALA A 120 8.99 2.72 5.37
C ALA A 120 8.72 3.65 4.17
N ALA A 121 9.14 4.91 4.25
CA ALA A 121 8.99 5.89 3.16
C ALA A 121 9.82 5.54 1.90
N TYR A 122 10.86 4.72 2.05
CA TYR A 122 11.80 4.32 1.00
C TYR A 122 11.56 2.89 0.53
N PHE A 123 10.54 2.20 1.07
CA PHE A 123 10.19 0.84 0.69
C PHE A 123 8.96 0.85 -0.20
N HIS A 124 9.16 0.74 -1.51
CA HIS A 124 8.10 0.81 -2.50
C HIS A 124 7.68 -0.60 -2.91
N LYS A 125 6.41 -0.92 -2.67
CA LYS A 125 5.80 -2.16 -3.17
C LYS A 125 5.30 -1.91 -4.59
N THR A 126 5.95 -2.53 -5.55
CA THR A 126 5.70 -2.28 -6.97
C THR A 126 4.52 -3.05 -7.51
N GLU A 127 4.15 -4.18 -6.89
CA GLU A 127 2.98 -4.95 -7.29
C GLU A 127 2.07 -5.25 -6.09
N CYS A 128 0.84 -4.73 -6.17
CA CYS A 128 -0.16 -4.70 -5.12
C CYS A 128 -1.12 -5.90 -5.20
N PHE A 129 -0.63 -7.10 -5.53
CA PHE A 129 -1.48 -8.30 -5.59
C PHE A 129 -1.70 -8.96 -4.21
N CYS A 130 -0.87 -8.64 -3.21
CA CYS A 130 -0.96 -9.24 -1.87
C CYS A 130 -1.88 -8.51 -0.87
N PHE A 131 -2.48 -7.37 -1.24
CA PHE A 131 -3.43 -6.65 -0.38
C PHE A 131 -4.90 -6.94 -0.73
N THR A 132 -5.12 -7.66 -1.83
CA THR A 132 -6.43 -8.22 -2.15
C THR A 132 -6.69 -9.39 -1.22
N GLN A 133 -7.94 -9.50 -0.81
CA GLN A 133 -8.42 -10.56 0.05
C GLN A 133 -8.25 -11.88 -0.69
N GLN A 134 -7.61 -12.85 -0.05
CA GLN A 134 -7.39 -14.17 -0.61
C GLN A 134 -8.47 -15.09 -0.07
N VAL A 135 -9.19 -15.74 -0.97
CA VAL A 135 -10.12 -16.81 -0.61
C VAL A 135 -9.40 -18.12 -0.90
N LEU A 136 -9.20 -18.94 0.12
CA LEU A 136 -8.65 -20.28 -0.03
C LEU A 136 -9.69 -21.33 0.29
N GLN A 137 -9.80 -22.31 -0.59
CA GLN A 137 -10.59 -23.51 -0.40
C GLN A 137 -9.97 -24.42 0.68
N PRO A 138 -10.72 -25.41 1.19
CA PRO A 138 -10.19 -26.39 2.12
C PRO A 138 -8.94 -27.09 1.58
N GLY A 139 -7.85 -27.09 2.34
CA GLY A 139 -6.58 -27.71 1.94
C GLY A 139 -5.82 -27.00 0.82
N GLU A 140 -6.26 -25.81 0.39
CA GLU A 140 -5.60 -25.06 -0.69
C GLU A 140 -4.32 -24.38 -0.19
N ARG A 141 -3.28 -24.40 -1.02
CA ARG A 141 -2.00 -23.73 -0.80
C ARG A 141 -1.67 -22.82 -1.98
N ILE A 142 -1.28 -21.59 -1.69
CA ILE A 142 -0.88 -20.61 -2.72
C ILE A 142 0.48 -19.99 -2.39
N GLU A 143 1.18 -19.57 -3.44
CA GLU A 143 2.34 -18.70 -3.34
C GLU A 143 1.93 -17.25 -3.66
N MET A 144 2.28 -16.34 -2.77
CA MET A 144 1.97 -14.92 -2.84
C MET A 144 3.25 -14.13 -3.09
N PRO A 145 3.55 -13.76 -4.35
CA PRO A 145 4.72 -12.95 -4.68
C PRO A 145 4.53 -11.50 -4.27
N VAL A 146 5.58 -10.94 -3.66
CA VAL A 146 5.72 -9.54 -3.29
C VAL A 146 6.93 -8.97 -4.02
N ARG A 147 6.68 -8.05 -4.95
CA ARG A 147 7.74 -7.29 -5.62
C ARG A 147 7.91 -5.94 -4.97
N PHE A 148 9.16 -5.60 -4.73
CA PHE A 148 9.52 -4.40 -3.98
C PHE A 148 10.82 -3.79 -4.51
N ILE A 149 10.94 -2.49 -4.26
CA ILE A 149 12.14 -1.69 -4.49
C ILE A 149 12.46 -0.96 -3.20
N VAL A 150 13.73 -0.99 -2.79
CA VAL A 150 14.25 -0.12 -1.73
C VAL A 150 14.88 1.09 -2.43
N ASP A 151 14.43 2.30 -2.15
CA ASP A 151 14.96 3.54 -2.76
C ASP A 151 16.43 3.77 -2.38
N ARG A 152 17.22 4.32 -3.31
CA ARG A 152 18.62 4.72 -3.08
C ARG A 152 18.76 5.82 -2.05
N ASP A 153 17.74 6.68 -1.92
CA ASP A 153 17.70 7.77 -0.96
C ASP A 153 17.53 7.28 0.49
N LEU A 154 17.42 5.97 0.72
CA LEU A 154 17.41 5.36 2.05
C LEU A 154 18.63 5.86 2.86
N PRO A 155 18.44 6.43 4.06
CA PRO A 155 19.54 6.90 4.90
C PRO A 155 20.65 5.87 5.10
N ALA A 156 21.92 6.28 4.99
CA ALA A 156 23.10 5.39 4.97
C ALA A 156 23.31 4.57 6.25
N ASP A 157 22.75 5.03 7.38
CA ASP A 157 22.75 4.35 8.66
C ASP A 157 21.77 3.15 8.72
N ILE A 158 20.79 3.10 7.82
CA ILE A 158 19.84 1.98 7.71
C ILE A 158 20.43 0.92 6.77
N ARG A 159 20.87 -0.18 7.38
CA ARG A 159 21.38 -1.38 6.68
C ARG A 159 20.48 -2.61 6.82
N HIS A 160 19.56 -2.56 7.79
CA HIS A 160 18.63 -3.64 8.10
C HIS A 160 17.21 -3.11 8.09
N LEU A 161 16.35 -3.77 7.33
CA LEU A 161 14.92 -3.52 7.31
C LEU A 161 14.19 -4.82 7.58
N THR A 162 13.00 -4.73 8.14
CA THR A 162 12.10 -5.85 8.30
C THR A 162 10.79 -5.54 7.61
N LEU A 163 10.42 -6.38 6.64
CA LEU A 163 9.09 -6.44 6.07
C LEU A 163 8.31 -7.52 6.79
N ALA A 164 7.41 -7.09 7.68
CA ALA A 164 6.52 -7.99 8.39
C ALA A 164 5.15 -7.99 7.73
N TYR A 165 4.52 -9.16 7.61
CA TYR A 165 3.11 -9.31 7.29
C TYR A 165 2.37 -9.98 8.44
N THR A 166 1.21 -9.44 8.77
CA THR A 166 0.26 -10.05 9.71
C THR A 166 -0.98 -10.48 8.94
N LEU A 167 -1.33 -11.76 9.03
CA LEU A 167 -2.46 -12.35 8.35
C LEU A 167 -3.69 -12.34 9.27
N PHE A 168 -4.80 -11.81 8.77
CA PHE A 168 -6.06 -11.71 9.49
C PHE A 168 -7.16 -12.54 8.83
N ASP A 169 -7.94 -13.23 9.65
CA ASP A 169 -9.19 -13.85 9.21
C ASP A 169 -10.26 -12.76 9.10
N ILE A 170 -10.82 -12.62 7.90
CA ILE A 170 -11.90 -11.68 7.61
C ILE A 170 -13.13 -12.39 7.03
N THR A 171 -13.19 -13.72 7.12
CA THR A 171 -14.28 -14.57 6.62
C THR A 171 -15.66 -14.09 7.10
N SER A 172 -15.74 -13.59 8.34
CA SER A 172 -16.99 -13.06 8.91
C SER A 172 -17.45 -11.74 8.28
N ARG A 173 -16.51 -10.90 7.84
CA ARG A 173 -16.79 -9.60 7.21
C ARG A 173 -16.97 -9.74 5.70
N GLN A 174 -16.27 -10.69 5.10
CA GLN A 174 -16.25 -10.95 3.68
C GLN A 174 -16.36 -12.45 3.47
N PRO A 175 -17.59 -13.00 3.40
CA PRO A 175 -17.80 -14.41 3.18
C PRO A 175 -17.18 -14.85 1.84
N PRO A 176 -16.51 -16.01 1.78
CA PRO A 176 -16.08 -16.62 0.53
C PRO A 176 -17.25 -16.70 -0.44
N VAL A 177 -17.12 -16.07 -1.61
CA VAL A 177 -18.13 -16.24 -2.66
C VAL A 177 -18.03 -17.69 -3.13
N ALA A 178 -19.14 -18.43 -2.99
CA ALA A 178 -19.21 -19.79 -3.50
C ALA A 178 -18.88 -19.77 -5.00
N VAL A 179 -17.80 -20.46 -5.39
CA VAL A 179 -17.60 -20.81 -6.79
C VAL A 179 -18.73 -21.78 -7.09
N HIS A 180 -19.78 -21.32 -7.77
CA HIS A 180 -20.82 -22.22 -8.25
C HIS A 180 -20.15 -23.30 -9.10
N ASP A 181 -20.28 -24.52 -8.62
CA ASP A 181 -19.67 -25.72 -9.16
C ASP A 181 -19.76 -25.79 -10.69
N ALA A 182 -18.62 -25.95 -11.35
CA ALA A 182 -18.54 -26.46 -12.71
C ALA A 182 -18.85 -27.98 -12.77
N THR A 183 -19.72 -28.48 -11.89
CA THR A 183 -20.22 -29.86 -11.84
C THR A 183 -21.61 -29.94 -12.47
N SER A 184 -21.78 -29.34 -13.66
CA SER A 184 -23.01 -29.51 -14.46
C SER A 184 -22.74 -29.86 -15.94
N ALA A 185 -21.48 -30.02 -16.36
CA ALA A 185 -21.14 -30.31 -17.75
C ALA A 185 -20.87 -31.80 -18.06
N LYS A 186 -20.85 -32.70 -17.05
CA LYS A 186 -20.52 -34.12 -17.26
C LYS A 186 -21.71 -35.08 -17.32
N GLU A 187 -22.96 -34.59 -17.23
CA GLU A 187 -24.17 -35.43 -17.25
C GLU A 187 -25.02 -35.26 -18.54
N ARG A 188 -24.44 -34.67 -19.60
CA ARG A 188 -25.13 -34.48 -20.89
C ARG A 188 -24.34 -35.01 -22.10
N LEU A 189 -23.65 -36.13 -21.90
CA LEU A 189 -23.21 -37.05 -22.96
C LEU A 189 -23.36 -38.49 -22.44
N GLN A 190 -24.61 -38.88 -22.22
CA GLN A 190 -25.11 -40.20 -22.57
C GLN A 190 -25.97 -40.04 -23.82
#